data_AF-A0A3P7L6H7-F1
#
_entry.id   AF-A0A3P7L6H7-F1
#
_cell.length_a   1.000
_cell.length_b   1.000
_cell.length_c   1.000
_cell.angle_alpha   90.00
_cell.angle_beta   90.00
_cell.angle_gamma   90.00
#
_symmetry.space_group_name_H-M   'P 1'
#
loop_
_entity.id
_entity.type
_entity.pdbx_description
1 polymer ?
#
loop_
_entity_poly.entity_id
_entity_poly.type
_entity_poly.pdbx_seq_one_letter_code
_entity_poly.pdbx_strand_id
1 'polypeptide(L)'
;MLITKIKKRNNELARKDWWPDPDDLLEAGYTDANGEFHLQGGTVETTPIDPVLKVYHDCNDVTGFLGVPKPGSRKVKFSLPDKYITEGMVPKKVMDIGSINLELEFMDEGREFIVD
;
A
#
# COMPACT_ATOMS: atom_id res chain seq x y z
N MET A 1 4.40 -6.79 -13.13
CA MET A 1 3.49 -7.31 -12.10
C MET A 1 3.61 -6.37 -10.91
N LEU A 2 2.53 -5.66 -10.57
CA LEU A 2 2.50 -4.67 -9.50
C LEU A 2 1.79 -5.28 -8.29
N ILE A 3 2.38 -5.17 -7.11
CA ILE A 3 1.73 -5.59 -5.87
C ILE A 3 1.12 -4.37 -5.21
N THR A 4 -0.17 -4.41 -4.98
CA THR A 4 -0.93 -3.38 -4.28
C THR A 4 -1.41 -3.94 -2.95
N LYS A 5 -1.09 -3.28 -1.85
CA LYS A 5 -1.50 -3.67 -0.50
C LYS A 5 -2.21 -2.50 0.19
N ILE A 6 -3.35 -2.75 0.81
CA ILE A 6 -3.95 -1.80 1.75
C ILE A 6 -3.54 -2.23 3.15
N LYS A 7 -2.93 -1.30 3.90
CA LYS A 7 -2.56 -1.52 5.30
C LYS A 7 -3.17 -0.46 6.20
N LYS A 8 -3.56 -0.83 7.42
CA LYS A 8 -3.87 0.12 8.49
C LYS A 8 -2.55 0.69 9.02
N ARG A 9 -2.46 2.02 9.17
CA ARG A 9 -1.45 2.63 10.05
C ARG A 9 -1.95 2.53 11.48
N ASN A 10 -1.12 2.03 12.38
CA ASN A 10 -1.44 2.09 13.80
C ASN A 10 -1.17 3.50 14.35
N ASN A 11 -2.21 4.16 14.83
CA ASN A 11 -2.14 5.47 15.50
C ASN A 11 -2.41 5.37 17.02
N GLU A 12 -2.55 4.15 17.56
CA GLU A 12 -2.64 3.96 19.00
C GLU A 12 -1.31 4.36 19.65
N LEU A 13 -1.38 5.29 20.60
CA LEU A 13 -0.28 5.61 21.52
C LEU A 13 0.05 4.33 22.30
N ALA A 14 0.94 3.50 21.76
CA ALA A 14 1.42 2.32 22.45
C ALA A 14 1.97 2.76 23.82
N ARG A 15 1.38 2.25 24.92
CA ARG A 15 2.11 2.22 26.19
C ARG A 15 3.41 1.47 25.88
N LYS A 16 4.51 2.10 26.26
CA LYS A 16 5.92 1.79 25.94
C LYS A 16 6.39 0.35 26.14
N ASP A 17 5.53 -0.57 26.60
CA ASP A 17 5.89 -1.89 27.09
C ASP A 17 5.10 -3.05 26.43
N TRP A 18 4.30 -2.79 25.39
CA TRP A 18 3.62 -3.86 24.62
C TRP A 18 4.05 -3.77 23.15
N TRP A 19 4.36 -4.92 22.56
CA TRP A 19 4.77 -5.08 21.17
C TRP A 19 3.85 -4.26 20.25
N PRO A 20 4.39 -3.32 19.45
CA PRO A 20 3.57 -2.46 18.61
C PRO A 20 2.77 -3.37 17.67
N ASP A 21 1.44 -3.25 17.71
CA ASP A 21 0.56 -3.99 16.82
C ASP A 21 1.03 -3.71 15.38
N PRO A 22 1.60 -4.71 14.68
CA PRO A 22 2.25 -4.50 13.40
C PRO A 22 1.21 -4.10 12.35
N ASP A 23 1.47 -3.05 11.56
CA ASP A 23 0.59 -2.58 10.46
C ASP A 23 -0.27 -3.71 9.85
N ASP A 24 -1.57 -3.75 10.18
CA ASP A 24 -2.46 -4.81 9.72
C ASP A 24 -2.59 -4.77 8.20
N LEU A 25 -2.36 -5.92 7.56
CA LEU A 25 -2.68 -6.11 6.15
C LEU A 25 -4.20 -6.26 6.03
N LEU A 26 -4.85 -5.28 5.40
CA LEU A 26 -6.30 -5.34 5.16
C LEU A 26 -6.62 -6.17 3.92
N GLU A 27 -5.85 -5.98 2.85
CA GLU A 27 -5.99 -6.72 1.60
C GLU A 27 -4.69 -6.59 0.76
N ALA A 28 -4.40 -7.60 -0.06
CA ALA A 28 -3.32 -7.55 -1.05
C ALA A 28 -3.80 -8.12 -2.38
N GLY A 29 -3.35 -7.52 -3.48
CA GLY A 29 -3.64 -8.00 -4.82
C GLY A 29 -2.62 -7.55 -5.84
N TYR A 30 -2.80 -8.04 -7.06
CA TYR A 30 -1.97 -7.71 -8.20
C TYR A 30 -2.77 -6.88 -9.20
N THR A 31 -2.10 -5.97 -9.91
CA THR A 31 -2.73 -5.34 -11.07
C THR A 31 -2.93 -6.36 -12.18
N ASP A 32 -3.97 -6.15 -12.99
CA ASP A 32 -4.18 -6.92 -14.20
C ASP A 32 -3.22 -6.50 -15.34
N ALA A 33 -3.46 -7.02 -16.55
CA ALA A 33 -2.65 -6.71 -17.73
C ALA A 33 -2.78 -5.26 -18.22
N ASN A 34 -3.84 -4.54 -17.82
CA ASN A 34 -4.06 -3.13 -18.13
C ASN A 34 -3.52 -2.20 -17.03
N GLY A 35 -3.01 -2.76 -15.93
CA GLY A 35 -2.58 -2.00 -14.76
C GLY A 35 -3.70 -1.64 -13.79
N GLU A 36 -4.89 -2.21 -13.96
CA GLU A 36 -6.04 -1.97 -13.09
C GLU A 36 -5.97 -2.87 -11.85
N PHE A 37 -6.47 -2.37 -10.72
CA PHE A 37 -6.62 -3.14 -9.49
C PHE A 37 -7.89 -2.73 -8.75
N HIS A 38 -8.44 -3.67 -7.98
CA HIS A 38 -9.57 -3.42 -7.09
C HIS A 38 -9.29 -4.11 -5.76
N LEU A 39 -9.19 -3.32 -4.69
CA LEU A 39 -8.93 -3.84 -3.34
C LEU A 39 -10.01 -3.35 -2.39
N GLN A 40 -10.47 -4.26 -1.54
CA GLN A 40 -11.34 -3.96 -0.40
C GLN A 40 -10.82 -4.75 0.79
N GLY A 41 -10.81 -4.14 1.96
CA GLY A 41 -10.38 -4.81 3.19
C GLY A 41 -11.06 -4.16 4.38
N GLY A 42 -11.12 -4.90 5.48
CA GLY A 42 -11.77 -4.47 6.71
C GLY A 42 -11.09 -5.10 7.91
N THR A 43 -11.18 -4.41 9.04
CA THR A 43 -10.70 -4.89 10.34
C THR A 43 -11.74 -4.56 11.41
N VAL A 44 -11.71 -5.29 12.52
CA VAL A 44 -12.57 -5.03 13.68
C VAL A 44 -11.81 -4.12 14.62
N GLU A 45 -12.18 -2.84 14.64
CA GLU A 45 -11.48 -1.80 15.40
C GLU A 45 -12.43 -1.00 16.26
N THR A 46 -11.92 -0.52 17.39
CA THR A 46 -12.67 0.36 18.29
C THR A 46 -12.42 1.85 18.00
N THR A 47 -11.38 2.15 17.22
CA THR A 47 -10.97 3.51 16.83
C THR A 47 -11.03 3.68 15.30
N PRO A 48 -11.11 4.93 14.79
CA PRO A 48 -10.98 5.19 13.36
C PRO A 48 -9.64 4.68 12.83
N ILE A 49 -9.65 4.06 11.65
CA ILE A 49 -8.45 3.54 10.99
C ILE A 49 -7.81 4.57 10.06
N ASP A 50 -6.51 4.43 9.81
CA ASP A 50 -5.73 5.28 8.91
C ASP A 50 -5.17 4.45 7.74
N PRO A 51 -5.99 4.12 6.72
CA PRO A 51 -5.60 3.21 5.66
C PRO A 51 -4.56 3.84 4.71
N VAL A 52 -3.57 3.04 4.33
CA VAL A 52 -2.51 3.40 3.38
C VAL A 52 -2.46 2.34 2.28
N LEU A 53 -2.56 2.81 1.05
CA LEU A 53 -2.23 2.02 -0.14
C LEU A 53 -0.71 2.01 -0.32
N LYS A 54 -0.10 0.82 -0.31
CA LYS A 54 1.31 0.60 -0.63
C LYS A 54 1.36 -0.06 -2.02
N VAL A 55 2.08 0.58 -2.95
CA VAL A 55 2.30 0.08 -4.31
C VAL A 55 3.75 -0.33 -4.43
N TYR A 56 3.98 -1.59 -4.78
CA TYR A 56 5.31 -2.15 -5.01
C TYR A 56 5.52 -2.41 -6.50
N HIS A 57 6.63 -1.93 -7.05
CA HIS A 57 6.88 -1.94 -8.48
C HIS A 57 8.37 -1.95 -8.82
N ASP A 58 8.66 -2.37 -10.04
CA ASP A 58 10.01 -2.36 -10.63
C ASP A 58 10.07 -1.47 -11.90
N CYS A 59 9.07 -0.60 -12.10
CA CYS A 59 9.04 0.34 -13.23
C CYS A 59 10.27 1.26 -13.19
N ASN A 60 11.00 1.34 -14.31
CA ASN A 60 12.26 2.08 -14.42
C ASN A 60 13.29 1.72 -13.32
N ASP A 61 13.26 0.48 -12.81
CA ASP A 61 14.06 0.08 -11.65
C ASP A 61 15.36 -0.66 -11.99
N VAL A 62 16.23 0.00 -12.74
CA VAL A 62 17.49 -0.56 -13.22
C VAL A 62 18.71 0.26 -12.80
N THR A 63 19.88 -0.35 -12.75
CA THR A 63 21.17 0.33 -12.60
C THR A 63 21.57 0.98 -13.93
N GLY A 64 22.13 2.19 -13.87
CA GLY A 64 22.50 2.93 -15.09
C GLY A 64 23.59 2.25 -15.92
N PHE A 65 24.50 1.52 -15.28
CA PHE A 65 25.53 0.76 -15.97
C PHE A 65 25.00 -0.67 -16.20
N LEU A 66 24.54 -0.94 -17.43
CA LEU A 66 24.06 -2.25 -17.95
C LEU A 66 22.57 -2.60 -17.74
N GLY A 67 21.76 -1.72 -17.15
CA GLY A 67 20.31 -1.97 -17.04
C GLY A 67 19.96 -3.14 -16.13
N VAL A 68 20.80 -3.44 -15.14
CA VAL A 68 20.58 -4.57 -14.22
C VAL A 68 19.49 -4.18 -13.21
N PRO A 69 18.48 -5.03 -12.96
CA PRO A 69 17.46 -4.76 -11.96
C PRO A 69 18.08 -4.52 -10.57
N LYS A 70 17.57 -3.53 -9.84
CA LYS A 70 18.00 -3.31 -8.46
C LYS A 70 17.38 -4.38 -7.53
N PRO A 71 18.08 -4.83 -6.46
CA PRO A 71 17.49 -5.77 -5.50
C PRO A 71 16.26 -5.20 -4.78
N GLY A 72 15.22 -6.01 -4.56
CA GLY A 72 13.95 -5.58 -3.97
C GLY A 72 13.12 -4.71 -4.92
N SER A 73 11.94 -4.26 -4.47
CA SER A 73 11.04 -3.45 -5.28
C SER A 73 10.93 -2.03 -4.73
N ARG A 74 10.73 -1.05 -5.62
CA ARG A 74 10.36 0.32 -5.26
C ARG A 74 9.00 0.29 -4.57
N LYS A 75 8.81 1.13 -3.55
CA LYS A 75 7.60 1.18 -2.73
C LYS A 75 7.11 2.60 -2.56
N VAL A 76 5.95 2.89 -3.14
CA VAL A 76 5.23 4.16 -2.98
C VAL A 76 4.07 3.97 -2.00
N LYS A 77 3.76 5.01 -1.21
CA LYS A 77 2.68 4.98 -0.21
C LYS A 77 1.70 6.13 -0.46
N PHE A 78 0.42 5.84 -0.41
CA PHE A 78 -0.65 6.82 -0.52
C PHE A 78 -1.60 6.68 0.68
N SER A 79 -1.74 7.76 1.45
CA SER A 79 -2.78 7.81 2.49
C SER A 79 -4.14 7.91 1.85
N LEU A 80 -5.06 7.03 2.21
CA LEU A 80 -6.42 7.04 1.69
C LEU A 80 -7.29 7.98 2.54
N PRO A 81 -8.14 8.83 1.95
CA PRO A 81 -9.00 9.73 2.71
C PRO A 81 -10.06 9.00 3.54
N ASP A 82 -10.25 9.44 4.78
CA ASP A 82 -11.17 8.81 5.75
C ASP A 82 -12.62 8.72 5.27
N LYS A 83 -13.05 9.61 4.37
CA LYS A 83 -14.41 9.60 3.79
C LYS A 83 -14.76 8.34 3.00
N TYR A 84 -13.77 7.50 2.68
CA TYR A 84 -13.95 6.20 2.02
C TYR A 84 -13.95 5.02 2.99
N ILE A 85 -13.72 5.26 4.28
CA ILE A 85 -13.89 4.28 5.34
C ILE A 85 -15.38 4.20 5.67
N THR A 86 -15.92 2.99 5.74
CA THR A 86 -17.33 2.77 6.07
C THR A 86 -17.48 1.64 7.07
N GLU A 87 -18.49 1.73 7.92
CA GLU A 87 -18.81 0.64 8.85
C GLU A 87 -19.27 -0.63 8.10
N GLY A 88 -18.72 -1.77 8.54
CA GLY A 88 -18.97 -3.09 7.98
C GLY A 88 -17.79 -3.64 7.17
N MET A 89 -17.82 -4.94 6.87
CA MET A 89 -16.74 -5.62 6.14
C MET A 89 -16.75 -5.34 4.62
N VAL A 90 -17.86 -4.81 4.10
CA VAL A 90 -18.01 -4.47 2.68
C VAL A 90 -18.11 -2.94 2.57
N PRO A 91 -17.21 -2.29 1.82
CA PRO A 91 -17.22 -0.84 1.68
C PRO A 91 -18.49 -0.35 0.97
N LYS A 92 -19.11 0.72 1.47
CA LYS A 92 -20.31 1.32 0.84
C LYS A 92 -19.95 2.27 -0.31
N LYS A 93 -18.68 2.65 -0.43
CA LYS A 93 -18.18 3.56 -1.46
C LYS A 93 -16.81 3.09 -1.91
N VAL A 94 -16.57 3.17 -3.21
CA VAL A 94 -15.28 2.85 -3.83
C VAL A 94 -14.58 4.16 -4.17
N MET A 95 -13.29 4.28 -3.83
CA MET A 95 -12.44 5.38 -4.27
C MET A 95 -11.83 5.02 -5.61
N ASP A 96 -11.97 5.90 -6.60
CA ASP A 96 -11.15 5.88 -7.79
C ASP A 96 -9.91 6.76 -7.54
N ILE A 97 -8.73 6.16 -7.57
CA ILE A 97 -7.44 6.85 -7.41
C ILE A 97 -6.92 7.42 -8.74
N GLY A 98 -7.54 7.05 -9.87
CA GLY A 98 -7.10 7.41 -11.21
C GLY A 98 -5.87 6.62 -11.66
N SER A 99 -5.17 7.17 -12.66
CA SER A 99 -3.96 6.57 -13.23
C SER A 99 -2.71 7.25 -12.70
N ILE A 100 -1.78 6.45 -12.16
CA ILE A 100 -0.51 6.94 -11.61
C ILE A 100 0.64 6.37 -12.45
N ASN A 101 1.50 7.23 -12.97
CA ASN A 101 2.71 6.80 -13.67
C ASN A 101 3.82 6.48 -12.65
N LEU A 102 4.22 5.21 -12.60
CA LEU A 102 5.20 4.68 -11.64
C LEU A 102 6.65 4.74 -12.15
N GLU A 103 6.90 5.27 -13.34
CA GLU A 103 8.26 5.58 -13.79
C GLU A 103 8.85 6.80 -13.07
N LEU A 104 7.98 7.67 -12.55
CA LEU A 104 8.35 8.87 -11.80
C LEU A 104 9.11 8.51 -10.51
N GLU A 105 10.02 9.39 -10.09
CA GLU A 105 10.68 9.32 -8.78
C GLU A 105 9.86 10.09 -7.75
N PHE A 106 9.33 9.39 -6.74
CA PHE A 106 8.56 10.00 -5.64
C PHE A 106 9.50 10.38 -4.48
N MET A 107 9.29 11.56 -3.89
CA MET A 107 10.20 12.11 -2.85
C MET A 107 10.41 11.18 -1.65
N ASP A 108 9.36 10.49 -1.19
CA ASP A 108 9.40 9.56 -0.05
C ASP A 108 9.28 8.09 -0.48
N GLU A 109 9.76 7.76 -1.68
CA GLU A 109 9.78 6.39 -2.17
C GLU A 109 10.77 5.54 -1.38
N GLY A 110 10.30 4.37 -0.92
CA GLY A 110 11.14 3.38 -0.25
C GLY A 110 11.52 2.21 -1.16
N ARG A 111 12.21 1.25 -0.58
CA ARG A 111 12.50 -0.05 -1.20
C ARG A 111 12.35 -1.17 -0.18
N GLU A 112 11.71 -2.27 -0.60
CA GLU A 112 11.52 -3.45 0.26
C GLU A 112 11.65 -4.74 -0.55
N PHE A 113 12.14 -5.79 0.10
CA PHE A 113 11.98 -7.15 -0.41
C PHE A 113 10.58 -7.62 -0.07
N ILE A 114 9.85 -8.08 -1.09
CA ILE A 114 8.54 -8.67 -0.89
C ILE A 114 8.78 -10.14 -0.59
N VAL A 115 8.50 -10.51 0.65
CA VAL A 115 8.45 -11.91 1.08
C VAL A 115 6.97 -12.28 1.06
N ASP A 116 6.61 -13.23 0.21
CA ASP A 116 5.26 -13.80 0.14
C ASP A 116 4.99 -14.74 1.33
#